data_AF-A0A356C0C2-F1
#
_entry.id   AF-A0A356C0C2-F1
#
_cell.length_a   1.000
_cell.length_b   1.000
_cell.length_c   1.000
_cell.angle_alpha   90.00
_cell.angle_beta   90.00
_cell.angle_gamma   90.00
#
_symmetry.space_group_name_H-M   'P 1'
#
loop_
_entity.id
_entity.type
_entity.pdbx_description
1 polymer ?
#
loop_
_entity_poly.entity_id
_entity_poly.type
_entity_poly.pdbx_seq_one_letter_code
_entity_poly.pdbx_strand_id
1 'polypeptide(L)'
;GVELGREVMRFIRAKGHEASSKLAEERGSFPNYKGSIFEKTGKPMRNATVTTVAPTGTISIIAGCSSGIEPVFALAFTRNVMDNDQLIEVNAQFESILKEEGL
;
A
#
# COMPACT_ATOMS: atom_id res chain seq x y z
N GLY A 1 -4.27 13.13 9.20
CA GLY A 1 -4.56 12.14 8.15
C GLY A 1 -4.07 12.59 6.78
N VAL A 2 -4.77 13.53 6.14
CA VAL A 2 -4.54 13.89 4.72
C VAL A 2 -3.11 14.32 4.40
N GLU A 3 -2.50 15.20 5.20
CA GLU A 3 -1.15 15.71 4.89
C GLU A 3 -0.08 14.60 4.98
N LEU A 4 -0.14 13.77 6.02
CA LEU A 4 0.72 12.60 6.15
C LEU A 4 0.54 11.65 4.95
N GLY A 5 -0.71 11.42 4.53
CA GLY A 5 -0.99 10.63 3.33
C GLY A 5 -0.32 11.19 2.07
N ARG A 6 -0.32 12.52 1.89
CA ARG A 6 0.40 13.18 0.78
C ARG A 6 1.91 12.98 0.88
N GLU A 7 2.48 13.13 2.07
CA GLU A 7 3.92 12.97 2.30
C GLU A 7 4.37 11.54 1.98
N VAL A 8 3.68 10.54 2.53
CA VAL A 8 3.94 9.12 2.30
C VAL A 8 3.84 8.78 0.81
N MET A 9 2.77 9.20 0.14
CA MET A 9 2.60 8.89 -1.29
C MET A 9 3.59 9.65 -2.18
N ARG A 10 4.03 10.85 -1.79
CA ARG A 10 5.11 11.57 -2.47
C ARG A 10 6.42 10.79 -2.40
N PHE A 11 6.75 10.27 -1.22
CA PHE A 11 7.94 9.43 -1.02
C PHE A 11 7.88 8.14 -1.85
N ILE A 12 6.78 7.40 -1.79
CA ILE A 12 6.58 6.15 -2.55
C ILE A 12 6.71 6.41 -4.06
N ARG A 13 6.05 7.47 -4.57
CA ARG A 13 6.10 7.84 -5.99
C ARG A 13 7.53 8.18 -6.42
N ALA A 14 8.27 8.94 -5.61
CA ALA A 14 9.64 9.31 -5.91
C ALA A 14 10.55 8.07 -6.00
N LYS A 15 10.46 7.17 -5.02
CA LYS A 15 11.25 5.94 -4.99
C LYS A 15 10.88 4.94 -6.07
N GLY A 16 9.60 4.79 -6.38
CA GLY A 16 9.13 3.95 -7.48
C GLY A 16 9.70 4.39 -8.83
N HIS A 17 9.67 5.69 -9.13
CA HIS A 17 10.26 6.20 -10.37
C HIS A 17 11.79 6.14 -10.37
N GLU A 18 12.45 6.40 -9.24
CA GLU A 18 13.91 6.24 -9.12
C GLU A 18 14.34 4.80 -9.45
N ALA A 19 13.65 3.81 -8.88
CA ALA A 19 13.92 2.40 -9.16
C ALA A 19 13.63 2.03 -10.62
N SER A 20 12.54 2.54 -11.19
CA SER A 20 12.21 2.32 -12.60
C SER A 20 13.24 2.94 -13.55
N SER A 21 13.81 4.09 -13.19
CA SER A 21 14.90 4.72 -13.96
C SER A 21 16.17 3.88 -13.94
N LYS A 22 16.59 3.39 -12.77
CA LYS A 22 17.75 2.50 -12.64
C LYS A 22 17.58 1.23 -13.48
N LEU A 23 16.40 0.62 -13.44
CA LEU A 23 16.09 -0.55 -14.28
C LEU A 23 16.11 -0.23 -15.77
N ALA A 24 15.80 1.00 -16.16
CA ALA A 24 15.82 1.44 -17.55
C ALA A 24 17.25 1.59 -18.09
N GLU A 25 18.19 2.00 -17.23
CA GLU A 25 19.62 2.08 -17.57
C GLU A 25 20.17 0.70 -17.91
N GLU A 26 19.77 -0.34 -17.17
CA GLU A 26 20.22 -1.72 -17.40
C GLU A 26 19.49 -2.43 -18.55
N ARG A 27 18.17 -2.18 -18.71
CA ARG A 27 17.29 -3.01 -19.56
C ARG A 27 16.64 -2.27 -20.70
N GLY A 28 16.89 -0.97 -20.83
CA GLY A 28 16.21 -0.06 -21.73
C GLY A 28 14.86 0.42 -21.19
N SER A 29 14.39 1.55 -21.73
CA SER A 29 13.08 2.11 -21.38
C SER A 29 11.92 1.26 -21.91
N PHE A 30 10.70 1.47 -21.39
CA PHE A 30 9.50 0.80 -21.92
C PHE A 30 9.27 1.17 -23.41
N PRO A 31 8.64 0.28 -24.22
CA PRO A 31 8.57 0.45 -25.68
C PRO A 31 7.99 1.78 -26.17
N ASN A 32 6.97 2.30 -25.49
CA ASN A 32 6.29 3.56 -25.84
C ASN A 32 6.84 4.78 -25.09
N TYR A 33 8.12 4.76 -24.70
CA TYR A 33 8.73 5.88 -23.97
C TYR A 33 8.77 7.17 -24.81
N LYS A 34 9.08 7.05 -26.11
CA LYS A 34 9.04 8.16 -27.07
C LYS A 34 7.60 8.67 -27.21
N GLY A 35 7.39 9.96 -27.02
CA GLY A 35 6.10 10.63 -26.96
C GLY A 35 5.45 10.65 -25.57
N SER A 36 6.02 9.96 -24.58
CA SER A 36 5.46 9.91 -23.22
C SER A 36 5.76 11.19 -22.42
N ILE A 37 5.07 11.33 -21.28
CA ILE A 37 5.36 12.42 -20.32
C ILE A 37 6.80 12.37 -19.78
N PHE A 38 7.43 11.18 -19.80
CA PHE A 38 8.78 11.00 -19.27
C PHE A 38 9.86 11.41 -20.27
N GLU A 39 9.59 11.34 -21.57
CA GLU A 39 10.53 11.81 -22.61
C GLU A 39 10.94 13.27 -22.35
N LYS A 40 9.98 14.12 -21.98
CA LYS A 40 10.20 15.54 -21.64
C LYS A 40 11.11 15.75 -20.44
N THR A 41 11.22 14.76 -19.56
CA THR A 41 12.07 14.82 -18.36
C THR A 41 13.50 14.37 -18.62
N GLY A 42 13.76 13.73 -19.78
CA GLY A 42 15.05 13.16 -20.13
C GLY A 42 15.47 11.93 -19.30
N LYS A 43 14.64 11.50 -18.33
CA LYS A 43 14.93 10.35 -17.47
C LYS A 43 14.43 9.06 -18.11
N PRO A 44 15.30 8.07 -18.39
CA PRO A 44 14.84 6.79 -18.92
C PRO A 44 13.93 6.12 -17.89
N MET A 45 12.92 5.38 -18.35
CA MET A 45 11.93 4.76 -17.47
C MET A 45 11.64 3.34 -17.93
N ARG A 46 11.73 2.35 -17.04
CA ARG A 46 11.46 0.95 -17.39
C ARG A 46 9.98 0.64 -17.45
N ASN A 47 9.17 1.38 -16.69
CA ASN A 47 7.75 1.17 -16.53
C ASN A 47 6.98 2.46 -16.84
N ALA A 48 5.83 2.35 -17.52
CA ALA A 48 4.97 3.50 -17.78
C ALA A 48 4.24 3.99 -16.51
N THR A 49 3.95 3.09 -15.58
CA THR A 49 3.36 3.37 -14.26
C THR A 49 3.98 2.43 -13.23
N VAL A 50 4.08 2.87 -11.97
CA VAL A 50 4.74 2.11 -10.89
C VAL A 50 3.96 2.07 -9.57
N THR A 51 2.86 2.81 -9.46
CA THR A 51 2.06 2.90 -8.23
C THR A 51 0.60 2.64 -8.52
N THR A 52 -0.04 1.82 -7.69
CA THR A 52 -1.49 1.64 -7.62
C THR A 52 -1.87 1.39 -6.16
N VAL A 53 -3.10 1.77 -5.79
CA VAL A 53 -3.71 1.36 -4.53
C VAL A 53 -4.83 0.38 -4.91
N ALA A 54 -4.55 -0.91 -4.78
CA ALA A 54 -5.50 -1.97 -5.05
C ALA A 54 -6.28 -2.34 -3.78
N PRO A 55 -7.45 -2.99 -3.91
CA PRO A 55 -8.04 -3.69 -2.77
C PRO A 55 -7.06 -4.74 -2.24
N THR A 56 -6.79 -4.71 -0.93
CA THR A 56 -5.81 -5.61 -0.30
C THR A 56 -6.47 -6.58 0.68
N GLY A 57 -7.74 -6.94 0.48
CA GLY A 57 -8.53 -7.73 1.44
C GLY A 57 -7.79 -8.95 2.00
N THR A 58 -7.45 -9.92 1.15
CA THR A 58 -6.77 -11.16 1.59
C THR A 58 -5.37 -10.91 2.13
N ILE A 59 -4.56 -10.08 1.47
CA ILE A 59 -3.16 -9.87 1.88
C ILE A 59 -3.04 -9.01 3.15
N SER A 60 -4.02 -8.15 3.44
CA SER A 60 -4.07 -7.35 4.66
C SER A 60 -4.35 -8.19 5.90
N ILE A 61 -5.16 -9.25 5.76
CA ILE A 61 -5.38 -10.25 6.81
C ILE A 61 -4.07 -10.97 7.14
N ILE A 62 -3.32 -11.41 6.11
CA ILE A 62 -2.01 -12.06 6.30
C ILE A 62 -1.02 -11.10 6.98
N ALA A 63 -1.04 -9.82 6.60
CA ALA A 63 -0.16 -8.80 7.16
C ALA A 63 -0.61 -8.27 8.53
N GLY A 64 -1.79 -8.66 9.03
CA GLY A 64 -2.34 -8.16 10.29
C GLY A 64 -2.56 -6.64 10.29
N CYS A 65 -2.94 -6.04 9.15
CA CYS A 65 -3.09 -4.59 9.00
C CYS A 65 -4.43 -4.21 8.33
N SER A 66 -4.74 -2.91 8.28
CA SER A 66 -5.93 -2.41 7.58
C SER A 66 -5.85 -2.67 6.07
N SER A 67 -7.01 -2.79 5.41
CA SER A 67 -7.06 -3.04 3.97
C SER A 67 -6.76 -1.76 3.18
N GLY A 68 -5.54 -1.65 2.66
CA GLY A 68 -5.15 -0.60 1.71
C GLY A 68 -5.08 0.76 2.40
N ILE A 69 -5.83 1.74 1.87
CA ILE A 69 -5.96 3.07 2.47
C ILE A 69 -7.25 3.24 3.28
N GLU A 70 -8.04 2.17 3.40
CA GLU A 70 -9.35 2.26 4.05
C GLU A 70 -9.20 2.41 5.57
N PRO A 71 -10.06 3.22 6.21
CA PRO A 71 -10.09 3.31 7.66
C PRO A 71 -10.47 1.95 8.28
N VAL A 72 -10.04 1.72 9.53
CA VAL A 72 -10.45 0.54 10.29
C VAL A 72 -11.97 0.53 10.40
N PHE A 73 -12.60 -0.55 9.91
CA PHE A 73 -14.06 -0.67 9.90
C PHE A 73 -14.64 -0.82 11.32
N ALA A 74 -14.01 -1.67 12.15
CA ALA A 74 -14.39 -1.90 13.54
C ALA A 74 -13.15 -2.24 14.37
N LEU A 75 -13.14 -1.82 15.63
CA LEU A 75 -12.07 -2.14 16.59
C LEU A 75 -12.15 -3.59 17.09
N ALA A 76 -13.34 -4.16 17.10
CA ALA A 76 -13.57 -5.58 17.35
C ALA A 76 -14.75 -6.05 16.48
N PHE A 77 -14.61 -7.17 15.79
CA PHE A 77 -15.68 -7.75 15.01
C PHE A 77 -15.56 -9.27 14.95
N THR A 78 -16.70 -9.92 14.76
CA THR A 78 -16.74 -11.37 14.58
C THR A 78 -16.79 -11.70 13.10
N ARG A 79 -15.84 -12.50 12.65
CA ARG A 79 -15.80 -13.03 11.30
C ARG A 79 -16.35 -14.45 11.30
N ASN A 80 -17.34 -14.69 10.44
CA ASN A 80 -17.82 -16.05 10.20
C ASN A 80 -16.79 -16.79 9.32
N VAL A 81 -16.32 -17.92 9.84
CA VAL A 81 -15.42 -18.87 9.17
C VAL A 81 -16.26 -20.11 8.76
N MET A 82 -15.64 -21.07 8.07
CA MET A 82 -16.34 -22.29 7.63
C MET A 82 -16.99 -23.03 8.82
N ASP A 83 -18.08 -23.74 8.54
CA ASP A 83 -18.79 -24.60 9.50
C ASP A 83 -19.31 -23.90 10.76
N ASN A 84 -19.81 -22.66 10.64
CA ASN A 84 -20.36 -21.84 11.74
C ASN A 84 -19.33 -21.37 12.79
N ASP A 85 -18.04 -21.59 12.56
CA ASP A 85 -17.01 -21.07 13.46
C ASP A 85 -16.94 -19.55 13.40
N GLN A 86 -16.79 -18.93 14.56
CA GLN A 86 -16.69 -17.48 14.71
C GLN A 86 -15.29 -17.11 15.19
N LEU A 87 -14.57 -16.34 14.38
CA LEU A 87 -13.28 -15.76 14.77
C LEU A 87 -13.51 -14.33 15.24
N ILE A 88 -13.20 -14.05 16.50
CA ILE A 88 -13.20 -12.69 17.03
C ILE A 88 -11.88 -12.04 16.61
N GLU A 89 -11.95 -10.99 15.79
CA GLU A 89 -10.81 -10.15 15.45
C GLU A 89 -10.90 -8.85 16.27
N VAL A 90 -9.85 -8.57 17.04
CA VAL A 90 -9.69 -7.30 17.79
C VAL A 90 -8.47 -6.58 17.23
N ASN A 91 -8.58 -5.26 17.06
CA ASN A 91 -7.47 -4.43 16.63
C ASN A 91 -6.35 -4.48 17.69
N ALA A 92 -5.17 -4.97 17.27
CA ALA A 92 -4.06 -5.19 18.20
C ALA A 92 -3.56 -3.91 18.90
N GLN A 93 -3.64 -2.74 18.24
CA GLN A 93 -3.26 -1.47 18.87
C GLN A 93 -4.25 -1.11 19.97
N PHE A 94 -5.55 -1.28 19.71
CA PHE A 94 -6.59 -1.06 20.70
C PHE A 94 -6.42 -1.97 21.93
N GLU A 95 -6.17 -3.25 21.71
CA GLU A 95 -5.92 -4.21 22.81
C GLU A 95 -4.68 -3.85 23.63
N SER A 96 -3.58 -3.43 23.00
CA SER A 96 -2.37 -2.99 23.70
C SER A 96 -2.63 -1.78 24.59
N ILE A 97 -3.34 -0.77 24.06
CA ILE A 97 -3.67 0.46 24.80
C ILE A 97 -4.54 0.13 26.02
N LEU A 98 -5.55 -0.74 25.88
CA LEU A 98 -6.39 -1.13 27.03
C LEU A 98 -5.57 -1.83 28.12
N LYS A 99 -4.68 -2.75 27.75
CA LYS A 99 -3.79 -3.43 28.70
C LYS A 99 -2.86 -2.47 29.42
N GLU A 100 -2.33 -1.47 28.71
CA GLU A 100 -1.50 -0.42 29.30
C GLU A 100 -2.27 0.46 30.29
N GLU A 101 -3.55 0.73 30.01
CA GLU A 101 -4.46 1.47 30.89
C GLU A 101 -5.08 0.61 32.01
N GLY A 102 -4.76 -0.69 32.06
CA GLY A 102 -5.26 -1.63 33.08
C GLY A 102 -6.72 -2.06 32.91
N LEU A 103 -7.24 -1.96 31.68
CA LEU A 103 -8.60 -2.35 31.28
C LEU A 103 -8.64 -3.71 30.57
#